data_AF-A0A7J8Z5U3-F1
#
_entry.id   AF-A0A7J8Z5U3-F1
#
_cell.length_a   1.000
_cell.length_b   1.000
_cell.length_c   1.000
_cell.angle_alpha   90.00
_cell.angle_beta   90.00
_cell.angle_gamma   90.00
#
_symmetry.space_group_name_H-M   'P 1'
#
loop_
_entity.id
_entity.type
_entity.pdbx_description
1 polymer ?
#
loop_
_entity_poly.entity_id
_entity_poly.type
_entity_poly.pdbx_seq_one_letter_code
_entity_poly.pdbx_strand_id
1 'polypeptide(L)'
;MLPPVMQLAKLLHSRGLFITFVNTEFNHRRFIRSEGSDFVKGLPAFQFETIPDGLPLSDCDATQDIPALCDSTRKNCVEPFLELLTKLNSSPQVPTVTCIVSDRVISFAIKAAEVLGIPEVQFWTASACSFMGYLQFSELLKRGIFHSQMKLFSPMELLINLSIGFRNE
;
A
#
# COMPACT_ATOMS: atom_id res chain seq x y z
N MET A 1 -14.72 -3.57 9.51
CA MET A 1 -14.57 -2.14 9.14
C MET A 1 -13.57 -2.06 8.01
N LEU A 2 -13.85 -1.30 6.94
CA LEU A 2 -12.93 -1.21 5.81
C LEU A 2 -11.67 -0.44 6.18
N PRO A 3 -10.49 -0.88 5.72
CA PRO A 3 -9.23 -0.16 5.91
C PRO A 3 -9.30 1.29 5.39
N PRO A 4 -8.63 2.28 6.02
CA PRO A 4 -8.69 3.68 5.58
C PRO A 4 -8.30 3.88 4.10
N VAL A 5 -7.27 3.19 3.60
CA VAL A 5 -6.84 3.30 2.20
C VAL A 5 -7.91 2.75 1.24
N MET A 6 -8.66 1.71 1.65
CA MET A 6 -9.81 1.19 0.88
C MET A 6 -10.95 2.21 0.81
N GLN A 7 -11.20 2.93 1.90
CA GLN A 7 -12.22 3.98 1.91
C GLN A 7 -11.81 5.12 0.97
N LEU A 8 -10.54 5.54 1.02
CA LEU A 8 -9.98 6.53 0.09
C LEU A 8 -10.12 6.06 -1.36
N ALA A 9 -9.76 4.81 -1.67
CA ALA A 9 -9.89 4.23 -3.00
C ALA A 9 -11.33 4.29 -3.52
N LYS A 10 -12.31 3.91 -2.68
CA LYS A 10 -13.74 3.98 -3.03
C LYS A 10 -14.22 5.41 -3.24
N LEU A 11 -13.74 6.36 -2.43
CA LEU A 11 -14.06 7.78 -2.62
C LEU A 11 -13.50 8.32 -3.94
N LEU A 12 -12.26 7.97 -4.29
CA LEU A 12 -11.67 8.38 -5.56
C LEU A 12 -12.40 7.75 -6.75
N HIS A 13 -12.73 6.47 -6.68
CA HIS A 13 -13.58 5.82 -7.69
C HIS A 13 -14.94 6.51 -7.86
N SER A 14 -15.58 6.92 -6.76
CA SER A 14 -16.84 7.68 -6.82
C SER A 14 -16.73 9.05 -7.51
N ARG A 15 -15.50 9.56 -7.67
CA ARG A 15 -15.17 10.80 -8.40
C ARG A 15 -14.76 10.55 -9.85
N GLY A 16 -14.92 9.33 -10.36
CA GLY A 16 -14.68 8.98 -11.76
C GLY A 16 -13.27 8.48 -12.06
N LEU A 17 -12.42 8.26 -11.04
CA LEU A 17 -11.08 7.73 -11.26
C LEU A 17 -11.11 6.21 -11.48
N PHE A 18 -10.25 5.71 -12.37
CA PHE A 18 -10.02 4.27 -12.50
C PHE A 18 -9.06 3.83 -11.41
N ILE A 19 -9.48 2.86 -10.62
CA ILE A 19 -8.76 2.37 -9.46
C ILE A 19 -8.30 0.95 -9.69
N THR A 20 -6.99 0.71 -9.55
CA THR A 20 -6.43 -0.63 -9.35
C THR A 20 -5.89 -0.70 -7.93
N PHE A 21 -6.57 -1.46 -7.09
CA PHE A 21 -6.23 -1.66 -5.71
C PHE A 21 -5.34 -2.89 -5.54
N VAL A 22 -4.09 -2.67 -5.16
CA VAL A 22 -3.07 -3.70 -5.10
C VAL A 22 -2.90 -4.17 -3.65
N ASN A 23 -3.25 -5.42 -3.38
CA ASN A 23 -3.04 -6.05 -2.08
C ASN A 23 -1.73 -6.86 -2.08
N THR A 24 -1.23 -7.23 -0.90
CA THR A 24 -0.41 -8.45 -0.84
C THR A 24 -1.29 -9.68 -0.97
N GLU A 25 -0.72 -10.77 -1.46
CA GLU A 25 -1.44 -12.04 -1.53
C GLU A 25 -1.98 -12.48 -0.16
N PHE A 26 -1.22 -12.23 0.92
CA PHE A 26 -1.66 -12.49 2.30
C PHE A 26 -2.95 -11.70 2.64
N ASN A 27 -2.95 -10.39 2.41
CA ASN A 27 -4.12 -9.55 2.68
C ASN A 27 -5.30 -9.88 1.77
N HIS A 28 -5.04 -10.20 0.51
CA HIS A 28 -6.07 -10.61 -0.43
C HIS A 28 -6.79 -11.88 0.04
N ARG A 29 -6.03 -12.91 0.46
CA ARG A 29 -6.61 -14.13 1.06
C ARG A 29 -7.41 -13.83 2.33
N ARG A 30 -6.92 -12.93 3.18
CA ARG A 30 -7.62 -12.50 4.39
C ARG A 30 -8.95 -11.81 4.08
N PHE A 31 -9.01 -10.95 3.05
CA PHE A 31 -10.26 -10.36 2.59
C PHE A 31 -11.23 -11.40 2.06
N ILE A 32 -10.78 -12.34 1.23
CA ILE A 32 -11.64 -13.44 0.74
C ILE A 32 -12.22 -14.24 1.91
N ARG A 33 -11.42 -14.55 2.93
CA ARG A 33 -11.86 -15.32 4.09
C ARG A 33 -12.90 -14.60 4.94
N SER A 34 -12.75 -13.28 5.12
CA SER A 34 -13.60 -12.47 6.00
C SER A 34 -14.85 -11.93 5.31
N GLU A 35 -14.76 -11.54 4.05
CA GLU A 35 -15.81 -10.83 3.30
C GLU A 35 -16.32 -11.62 2.09
N GLY A 36 -15.73 -12.79 1.79
CA GLY A 36 -16.08 -13.63 0.65
C GLY A 36 -15.30 -13.29 -0.63
N SER A 37 -15.31 -14.20 -1.61
CA SER A 37 -14.62 -14.01 -2.89
C SER A 37 -15.20 -12.87 -3.72
N ASP A 38 -16.48 -12.54 -3.52
CA ASP A 38 -17.13 -11.42 -4.20
C ASP A 38 -16.54 -10.07 -3.80
N PHE A 39 -15.95 -9.95 -2.61
CA PHE A 39 -15.32 -8.71 -2.15
C PHE A 39 -14.18 -8.25 -3.05
N VAL A 40 -13.39 -9.20 -3.56
CA VAL A 40 -12.21 -8.94 -4.39
C VAL A 40 -12.48 -9.09 -5.89
N LYS A 41 -13.72 -9.40 -6.31
CA LYS A 41 -14.09 -9.45 -7.74
C LYS A 41 -13.99 -8.08 -8.43
N GLY A 42 -14.01 -6.99 -7.65
CA GLY A 42 -13.96 -5.64 -8.17
C GLY A 42 -15.29 -5.17 -8.77
N LEU A 43 -15.27 -3.96 -9.34
CA LEU A 43 -16.36 -3.30 -10.05
C LEU A 43 -15.82 -2.75 -11.38
N PRO A 44 -16.67 -2.32 -12.31
CA PRO A 44 -16.21 -1.52 -13.44
C PRO A 44 -15.37 -0.33 -12.95
N ALA A 45 -14.17 -0.20 -13.49
CA ALA A 45 -13.17 0.81 -13.10
C ALA A 45 -12.67 0.74 -11.64
N PHE A 46 -12.93 -0.36 -10.92
CA PHE A 46 -12.33 -0.67 -9.62
C PHE A 46 -11.85 -2.11 -9.61
N GLN A 47 -10.56 -2.34 -9.83
CA GLN A 47 -9.99 -3.68 -9.92
C GLN A 47 -9.11 -3.99 -8.70
N PHE A 48 -8.97 -5.28 -8.42
CA PHE A 48 -8.04 -5.78 -7.41
C PHE A 48 -6.92 -6.53 -8.10
N GLU A 49 -5.69 -6.26 -7.69
CA GLU A 49 -4.49 -7.00 -8.10
C GLU A 49 -3.70 -7.39 -6.85
N THR A 50 -2.73 -8.30 -7.00
CA THR A 50 -1.93 -8.80 -5.89
C THR A 50 -0.45 -8.82 -6.22
N ILE A 51 0.38 -8.62 -5.19
CA ILE A 51 1.82 -8.86 -5.23
C ILE A 51 2.25 -9.71 -4.03
N PRO A 52 3.37 -10.45 -4.10
CA PRO A 52 3.95 -11.09 -2.93
C PRO A 52 4.51 -10.05 -1.94
N ASP A 53 4.45 -10.35 -0.64
CA ASP A 53 5.07 -9.54 0.43
C ASP A 53 6.50 -9.99 0.78
N GLY A 54 6.97 -11.07 0.15
CA GLY A 54 8.29 -11.67 0.36
C GLY A 54 8.43 -12.48 1.67
N LEU A 55 7.35 -12.66 2.43
CA LEU A 55 7.35 -13.52 3.62
C LEU A 55 6.94 -14.96 3.26
N PRO A 56 7.32 -15.95 4.09
CA PRO A 56 6.80 -17.32 3.95
C PRO A 56 5.27 -17.34 4.00
N LEU A 57 4.66 -18.24 3.22
CA LEU A 57 3.22 -18.45 3.25
C LEU A 57 2.76 -18.76 4.68
N SER A 58 1.73 -18.04 5.13
CA SER A 58 1.08 -18.23 6.41
C SER A 58 -0.42 -18.21 6.22
N ASP A 59 -1.08 -19.27 6.72
CA ASP A 59 -2.54 -19.39 6.76
C ASP A 59 -3.13 -18.94 8.11
N CYS A 60 -2.26 -18.47 9.02
CA CYS A 60 -2.69 -17.93 10.30
C CYS A 60 -3.54 -16.67 10.07
N ASP A 61 -4.75 -16.66 10.62
CA ASP A 61 -5.60 -15.47 10.66
C ASP A 61 -5.14 -14.52 11.79
N ALA A 62 -3.88 -14.10 11.70
CA ALA A 62 -3.22 -13.24 12.65
C ALA A 62 -2.53 -12.08 11.94
N THR A 63 -2.22 -11.03 12.69
CA THR A 63 -1.36 -9.96 12.19
C THR A 63 0.05 -10.52 11.97
N GLN A 64 0.64 -10.26 10.81
CA GLN A 64 2.02 -10.66 10.53
C GLN A 64 3.00 -9.94 11.46
N ASP A 65 4.20 -10.51 11.63
CA ASP A 65 5.30 -9.81 12.30
C ASP A 65 5.62 -8.52 11.53
N ILE A 66 5.22 -7.39 12.11
CA ILE A 66 5.30 -6.08 11.45
C ILE A 66 6.75 -5.69 11.12
N PRO A 67 7.74 -5.77 12.04
CA PRO A 67 9.14 -5.58 11.69
C PRO A 67 9.63 -6.45 10.52
N ALA A 68 9.29 -7.75 10.53
CA ALA A 68 9.69 -8.65 9.46
C ALA A 68 9.03 -8.29 8.11
N LEU A 69 7.76 -7.90 8.14
CA LEU A 69 7.00 -7.46 6.97
C LEU A 69 7.56 -6.17 6.37
N CYS A 70 7.85 -5.17 7.21
CA CYS A 70 8.50 -3.92 6.81
C CYS A 70 9.85 -4.16 6.11
N ASP A 71 10.69 -5.06 6.66
CA ASP A 71 11.99 -5.38 6.08
C ASP A 71 11.86 -6.20 4.79
N SER A 72 10.98 -7.20 4.78
CA SER A 72 10.71 -8.02 3.60
C SER A 72 10.19 -7.19 2.44
N THR A 73 9.14 -6.39 2.66
CA THR A 73 8.52 -5.61 1.59
C THR A 73 9.48 -4.58 1.00
N ARG A 74 10.31 -3.95 1.83
CA ARG A 74 11.38 -3.05 1.37
C ARG A 74 12.36 -3.72 0.42
N LYS A 75 12.71 -4.99 0.68
CA LYS A 75 13.72 -5.74 -0.08
C LYS A 75 13.13 -6.42 -1.32
N ASN A 76 11.90 -6.91 -1.21
CA ASN A 76 11.38 -7.92 -2.13
C ASN A 76 10.19 -7.43 -2.99
N CYS A 77 9.52 -6.31 -2.65
CA CYS A 77 8.30 -5.91 -3.36
C CYS A 77 8.52 -4.93 -4.52
N VAL A 78 9.71 -4.31 -4.67
CA VAL A 78 9.95 -3.33 -5.75
C VAL A 78 9.77 -3.98 -7.13
N GLU A 79 10.43 -5.13 -7.35
CA GLU A 79 10.41 -5.83 -8.64
C GLU A 79 9.02 -6.38 -8.99
N PRO A 80 8.32 -7.14 -8.11
CA PRO A 80 6.96 -7.58 -8.39
C PRO A 80 5.98 -6.43 -8.64
N PHE A 81 6.17 -5.29 -7.96
CA PHE A 81 5.32 -4.13 -8.17
C PHE A 81 5.60 -3.44 -9.51
N LEU A 82 6.86 -3.35 -9.94
CA LEU A 82 7.22 -2.87 -11.28
C LEU A 82 6.68 -3.76 -12.40
N GLU A 83 6.75 -5.08 -12.23
CA GLU A 83 6.16 -6.04 -13.16
C GLU A 83 4.65 -5.84 -13.30
N LEU A 84 3.96 -5.68 -12.16
CA LEU A 84 2.53 -5.39 -12.15
C LEU A 84 2.20 -4.07 -12.86
N LEU A 85 2.91 -2.99 -12.54
CA LEU A 85 2.71 -1.68 -13.19
C LEU A 85 2.95 -1.75 -14.71
N THR A 86 3.99 -2.49 -15.14
CA THR A 86 4.29 -2.70 -16.56
C THR A 86 3.18 -3.48 -17.27
N LYS A 87 2.67 -4.55 -16.63
CA LYS A 87 1.53 -5.32 -17.11
C LYS A 87 0.28 -4.45 -17.26
N LEU A 88 -0.03 -3.64 -16.25
CA LEU A 88 -1.18 -2.71 -16.27
C LEU A 88 -1.04 -1.70 -17.42
N ASN A 89 0.14 -1.10 -17.58
CA ASN A 89 0.41 -0.12 -18.64
C ASN A 89 0.38 -0.70 -20.06
N SER A 90 0.57 -2.01 -20.19
CA SER A 90 0.54 -2.71 -21.49
C SER A 90 -0.83 -3.31 -21.83
N SER A 91 -1.76 -3.33 -20.87
CA SER A 91 -3.09 -3.93 -21.05
C SER A 91 -4.03 -2.94 -21.74
N PRO A 92 -4.71 -3.33 -22.85
CA PRO A 92 -5.71 -2.48 -23.49
C PRO A 92 -7.04 -2.45 -22.73
N GLN A 93 -7.21 -3.29 -21.71
CA GLN A 93 -8.47 -3.38 -20.94
C GLN A 93 -8.55 -2.33 -19.82
N VAL A 94 -7.41 -1.77 -19.41
CA VAL A 94 -7.33 -0.81 -18.31
C VAL A 94 -6.56 0.44 -18.75
N PRO A 95 -6.85 1.62 -18.20
CA PRO A 95 -6.04 2.81 -18.43
C PRO A 95 -4.62 2.64 -17.91
N THR A 96 -3.68 3.36 -18.52
CA THR A 96 -2.32 3.46 -18.01
C THR A 96 -2.31 4.05 -16.60
N VAL A 97 -1.38 3.59 -15.77
CA VAL A 97 -1.19 4.10 -14.42
C VAL A 97 -0.57 5.48 -14.49
N THR A 98 -1.24 6.44 -13.87
CA THR A 98 -0.88 7.87 -13.92
C THR A 98 -0.51 8.43 -12.56
N CYS A 99 -0.83 7.73 -11.48
CA CYS A 99 -0.50 8.11 -10.11
C CYS A 99 -0.50 6.86 -9.23
N ILE A 100 0.40 6.83 -8.26
CA ILE A 100 0.48 5.81 -7.22
C ILE A 100 0.16 6.48 -5.90
N VAL A 101 -0.71 5.86 -5.11
CA VAL A 101 -0.99 6.27 -3.74
C VAL A 101 -0.62 5.10 -2.84
N SER A 102 0.34 5.30 -1.94
CA SER A 102 0.82 4.26 -1.04
C SER A 102 0.67 4.67 0.42
N ASP A 103 0.54 3.69 1.33
CA ASP A 103 0.71 3.99 2.75
C ASP A 103 2.17 4.38 3.01
N ARG A 104 2.39 5.44 3.80
CA ARG A 104 3.73 5.99 4.07
C ARG A 104 4.73 5.00 4.65
N VAL A 105 4.28 3.93 5.29
CA VAL A 105 5.20 2.90 5.81
C VAL A 105 5.74 2.00 4.68
N ILE A 106 5.07 1.97 3.53
CA ILE A 106 5.45 1.22 2.33
C ILE A 106 6.39 2.05 1.43
N SER A 107 7.67 2.07 1.78
CA SER A 107 8.68 2.82 1.03
C SER A 107 9.03 2.25 -0.37
N PHE A 108 8.63 1.01 -0.69
CA PHE A 108 9.03 0.39 -1.96
C PHE A 108 8.31 1.01 -3.17
N ALA A 109 7.08 1.50 -2.99
CA ALA A 109 6.27 2.09 -4.05
C ALA A 109 6.93 3.37 -4.61
N ILE A 110 7.62 4.13 -3.75
CA ILE A 110 8.40 5.33 -4.14
C ILE A 110 9.42 4.97 -5.22
N LYS A 111 10.22 3.92 -4.99
CA LYS A 111 11.25 3.49 -5.94
C LYS A 111 10.66 3.06 -7.28
N ALA A 112 9.53 2.33 -7.25
CA ALA A 112 8.86 1.92 -8.47
C ALA A 112 8.28 3.11 -9.24
N ALA A 113 7.74 4.09 -8.53
CA ALA A 113 7.23 5.33 -9.09
C ALA A 113 8.35 6.16 -9.75
N GLU A 114 9.51 6.28 -9.10
CA GLU A 114 10.72 6.93 -9.63
C GLU A 114 11.19 6.26 -10.93
N VAL A 115 11.28 4.93 -10.95
CA VAL A 115 11.70 4.16 -12.13
C VAL A 115 10.77 4.39 -13.33
N LEU A 116 9.48 4.53 -13.10
CA LEU A 116 8.48 4.73 -14.16
C LEU A 116 8.16 6.21 -14.44
N GLY A 117 8.72 7.13 -13.67
CA GLY A 117 8.40 8.57 -13.77
C GLY A 117 6.94 8.90 -13.44
N ILE A 118 6.30 8.10 -12.58
CA ILE A 118 4.89 8.27 -12.18
C ILE A 118 4.84 9.03 -10.85
N PRO A 119 3.94 10.01 -10.67
CA PRO A 119 3.72 10.64 -9.37
C PRO A 119 3.33 9.63 -8.27
N GLU A 120 3.94 9.77 -7.09
CA GLU A 120 3.61 8.99 -5.90
C GLU A 120 3.12 9.91 -4.77
N VAL A 121 2.02 9.53 -4.12
CA VAL A 121 1.41 10.27 -3.02
C VAL A 121 1.29 9.35 -1.81
N GLN A 122 1.98 9.72 -0.74
CA GLN A 122 1.92 8.99 0.52
C GLN A 122 0.67 9.35 1.32
N PHE A 123 -0.08 8.33 1.74
CA PHE A 123 -1.21 8.45 2.65
C PHE A 123 -0.80 8.06 4.06
N TRP A 124 -1.00 8.97 5.02
CA TRP A 124 -0.73 8.73 6.44
C TRP A 124 -2.02 8.31 7.13
N THR A 125 -2.12 7.04 7.49
CA THR A 125 -3.32 6.45 8.10
C THR A 125 -3.43 6.65 9.61
N ALA A 126 -2.31 7.00 10.27
CA ALA A 126 -2.29 7.29 11.70
C ALA A 126 -2.69 8.75 12.03
N SER A 127 -2.71 9.10 13.31
CA SER A 127 -3.14 10.44 13.75
C SER A 127 -2.16 11.54 13.32
N ALA A 128 -2.65 12.78 13.24
CA ALA A 128 -1.82 13.95 12.96
C ALA A 128 -0.74 14.19 14.04
N CYS A 129 -1.03 13.88 15.31
CA CYS A 129 -0.01 13.99 16.35
C CYS A 129 1.08 12.91 16.21
N SER A 130 0.73 11.69 15.79
CA SER A 130 1.71 10.65 15.44
C SER A 130 2.56 11.06 14.23
N PHE A 131 1.96 11.74 13.24
CA PHE A 131 2.69 12.29 12.10
C PHE A 131 3.74 13.33 12.54
N MET A 132 3.34 14.27 13.41
CA MET A 132 4.26 15.25 13.97
C MET A 132 5.38 14.60 14.79
N GLY A 133 5.05 13.58 15.59
CA GLY A 133 6.04 12.78 16.31
C GLY A 133 7.03 12.10 15.38
N TYR A 134 6.56 11.55 14.25
CA TYR A 134 7.43 10.98 13.22
C TYR A 134 8.36 12.05 12.62
N LEU A 135 7.83 13.22 12.23
CA LEU A 135 8.63 14.28 11.61
C LEU A 135 9.71 14.82 12.56
N GLN A 136 9.41 14.88 13.85
CA GLN A 136 10.33 15.34 14.88
C GLN A 136 11.22 14.22 15.44
N PHE A 137 11.11 12.98 14.94
CA PHE A 137 11.76 11.83 15.55
C PHE A 137 13.28 12.02 15.73
N SER A 138 13.97 12.51 14.71
CA SER A 138 15.41 12.79 14.80
C SER A 138 15.75 13.83 15.87
N GLU A 139 14.90 14.83 16.07
CA GLU A 139 15.08 15.85 17.10
C GLU A 139 14.77 15.29 18.49
N LEU A 140 13.72 14.48 18.62
CA LEU A 140 13.36 13.79 19.86
C LEU A 140 14.48 12.84 20.31
N LEU A 141 15.16 12.16 19.38
CA LEU A 141 16.36 11.36 19.66
C LEU A 141 17.53 12.23 20.13
N LYS A 142 17.82 13.34 19.44
CA LYS A 142 18.91 14.26 19.82
C LYS A 142 18.72 14.83 21.23
N ARG A 143 17.47 15.09 21.63
CA ARG A 143 17.12 15.59 22.96
C ARG A 143 17.09 14.51 24.05
N GLY A 144 17.33 13.25 23.71
CA GLY A 144 17.27 12.14 24.65
C GLY A 144 15.86 11.82 25.17
N ILE A 145 14.81 12.32 24.49
CA ILE A 145 13.41 12.05 24.87
C ILE A 145 13.06 10.59 24.58
N PHE A 146 13.64 10.02 23.52
CA PHE A 146 13.59 8.58 23.25
C PHE A 146 14.94 7.93 23.56
N HIS A 147 14.94 6.87 24.38
CA HIS A 147 16.10 5.99 24.54
C HIS A 147 16.32 5.18 23.25
N SER A 148 17.58 4.94 22.88
CA SER A 148 18.00 4.28 21.62
C SER A 148 17.47 2.85 21.40
N GLN A 149 16.67 2.32 22.33
CA GLN A 149 15.99 1.04 22.24
C GLN A 149 14.63 1.13 21.53
N MET A 150 14.14 2.33 21.18
CA MET A 150 13.07 2.47 20.19
C MET A 150 13.61 2.13 18.81
N LYS A 151 13.77 0.83 18.53
CA LYS A 151 13.66 0.31 17.16
C LYS A 151 12.28 0.75 16.68
N LEU A 152 12.25 1.63 15.69
CA LEU A 152 11.06 2.23 15.07
C LEU A 152 9.79 1.38 15.31
N PHE A 153 9.02 1.73 16.34
CA PHE A 153 7.67 1.19 16.51
C PHE A 153 6.84 1.85 15.41
N SER A 154 6.61 1.12 14.32
CA SER A 154 5.63 1.48 13.29
C SER A 154 4.23 1.31 13.88
N PRO A 155 3.38 2.35 13.95
CA PRO A 155 2.00 2.20 14.36
C PRO A 155 1.20 1.54 13.23
N MET A 156 0.65 0.35 13.50
CA MET A 156 -0.51 -0.28 12.82
C MET A 156 -0.56 -0.12 11.28
N GLU A 157 0.12 -1.01 10.54
CA GLU A 157 -0.06 -1.09 9.09
C GLU A 157 -1.22 -2.02 8.69
N LEU A 158 -2.14 -1.50 7.87
CA LEU A 158 -2.96 -2.31 6.96
C LEU A 158 -2.39 -2.13 5.56
N LEU A 159 -1.83 -3.21 5.04
CA LEU A 159 -1.09 -3.24 3.78
C LEU A 159 -2.04 -3.11 2.58
N ILE A 160 -2.03 -1.93 1.95
CA ILE A 160 -2.83 -1.61 0.77
C ILE A 160 -2.04 -0.65 -0.13
N ASN A 161 -1.87 -1.04 -1.40
CA ASN A 161 -1.37 -0.18 -2.45
C ASN A 161 -2.56 0.29 -3.32
N LEU A 162 -2.52 1.53 -3.80
CA LEU A 162 -3.51 2.09 -4.70
C LEU A 162 -2.79 2.60 -5.96
N SER A 163 -3.10 2.01 -7.12
CA SER A 163 -2.70 2.55 -8.42
C SER A 163 -3.91 3.26 -9.02
N ILE A 164 -3.73 4.51 -9.43
CA ILE A 164 -4.77 5.37 -9.98
C ILE A 164 -4.46 5.63 -11.47
N GLY A 165 -5.38 5.22 -12.34
CA GLY A 165 -5.39 5.57 -13.75
C GLY A 165 -6.39 6.70 -14.02
N PHE A 166 -5.94 7.80 -14.61
CA PHE A 166 -6.82 8.83 -15.16
C PHE A 166 -7.21 8.44 -16.58
N ARG A 167 -8.50 8.57 -16.89
CA ARG A 167 -8.98 8.55 -18.27
C ARG A 167 -8.94 10.00 -18.75
N ASN A 168 -8.11 10.32 -19.74
CA ASN A 168 -8.31 11.55 -20.49
C ASN A 168 -9.54 11.35 -21.36
N GLU A 169 -10.53 12.22 -21.19
CA GLU A 169 -11.58 12.43 -22.20
C GLU A 169 -10.98 12.99 -23.49
#